data_AF-A0A225WEA6-F1
#
_entry.id   AF-A0A225WEA6-F1
#
_cell.length_a   1.000
_cell.length_b   1.000
_cell.length_c   1.000
_cell.angle_alpha   90.00
_cell.angle_beta   90.00
_cell.angle_gamma   90.00
#
_symmetry.space_group_name_H-M   'P 1'
#
loop_
_entity.id
_entity.type
_entity.pdbx_description
1 polymer ?
#
loop_
_entity_poly.entity_id
_entity_poly.type
_entity_poly.pdbx_seq_one_letter_code
_entity_poly.pdbx_strand_id
1 'polypeptide(L)' 'MSPFGDERHNNALQMIVPDALVQGQIVRHISTIHPLLTKTNKHARIRHSLRHVIHRPTGSYFSPMYNVVHGDEK' A
#
# COMPACT_ATOMS: atom_id res chain seq x y z
N MET A 1 15.37 -23.02 -5.33
CA MET A 1 14.72 -21.75 -4.94
C MET A 1 15.81 -20.81 -4.44
N SER A 2 15.99 -19.64 -5.07
CA SER A 2 17.06 -18.69 -4.73
C SER A 2 16.62 -17.76 -3.58
N PRO A 3 17.41 -17.59 -2.51
CA PRO A 3 17.01 -16.84 -1.31
C PRO A 3 17.03 -15.30 -1.51
N PHE A 4 17.41 -14.80 -2.68
CA PHE A 4 17.63 -13.36 -2.95
C PHE A 4 16.41 -12.63 -3.56
N GLY A 5 15.26 -13.29 -3.69
CA GLY A 5 14.06 -12.72 -4.32
C GLY A 5 13.22 -11.80 -3.43
N ASP A 6 13.32 -11.94 -2.10
CA ASP A 6 12.46 -11.25 -1.13
C ASP A 6 13.06 -9.93 -0.60
N GLU A 7 14.38 -9.81 -0.51
CA GLU A 7 15.03 -8.64 0.09
C GLU A 7 14.91 -7.38 -0.78
N ARG A 8 14.91 -7.52 -2.11
CA ARG A 8 14.77 -6.39 -3.03
C ARG A 8 13.36 -5.78 -2.97
N HIS A 9 12.34 -6.60 -2.77
CA HIS A 9 10.97 -6.14 -2.57
C HIS A 9 10.78 -5.45 -1.21
N ASN A 10 11.46 -5.93 -0.17
CA ASN A 10 11.41 -5.31 1.16
C ASN A 10 12.14 -3.96 1.23
N ASN A 11 13.24 -3.78 0.50
CA ASN A 11 13.95 -2.49 0.43
C ASN A 11 13.18 -1.42 -0.35
N ALA A 12 12.52 -1.77 -1.46
CA ALA A 12 11.70 -0.81 -2.20
C ALA A 12 10.55 -0.25 -1.33
N LEU A 13 9.96 -1.09 -0.46
CA LEU A 13 8.89 -0.67 0.45
C LEU A 13 9.37 0.27 1.56
N GLN A 14 10.64 0.18 1.98
CA GLN A 14 11.19 1.12 2.97
C GLN A 14 11.21 2.56 2.46
N MET A 15 11.38 2.76 1.15
CA MET A 15 11.39 4.09 0.56
C MET A 15 10.01 4.60 0.12
N ILE A 16 9.14 3.71 -0.38
CA ILE A 16 7.85 4.13 -0.96
C ILE A 16 6.87 4.59 0.14
N VAL A 17 6.90 3.98 1.33
CA VAL A 17 5.98 4.33 2.40
C VAL A 17 6.24 5.74 2.98
N PRO A 18 7.49 6.13 3.29
CA PRO A 18 7.80 7.51 3.66
C PRO A 18 7.45 8.53 2.57
N ASP A 19 7.74 8.22 1.30
CA ASP A 19 7.45 9.12 0.18
C ASP A 19 5.94 9.35 0.00
N ALA A 20 5.13 8.29 0.08
CA ALA A 20 3.67 8.40 0.02
C ALA A 20 3.07 9.15 1.24
N LEU A 21 3.73 9.12 2.40
CA LEU A 21 3.36 9.94 3.55
C LEU A 21 3.71 11.42 3.32
N VAL A 22 4.91 11.72 2.80
CA VAL A 22 5.37 13.09 2.51
C VAL A 22 4.53 13.73 1.40
N GLN A 23 4.17 12.97 0.37
CA GLN A 23 3.32 13.41 -0.73
C GLN A 23 1.82 13.49 -0.35
N GLY A 24 1.45 13.17 0.90
CA GLY A 24 0.07 13.24 1.38
C GLY A 24 -0.87 12.18 0.77
N GLN A 25 -0.33 11.15 0.14
CA GLN A 25 -1.11 10.07 -0.50
C GLN A 25 -1.64 9.07 0.52
N ILE A 26 -0.97 8.96 1.68
CA ILE A 26 -1.40 8.15 2.82
C ILE A 26 -1.42 9.06 4.05
N VAL A 27 -2.53 9.06 4.79
CA VAL A 27 -2.66 9.80 6.05
C VAL A 27 -2.92 8.81 7.19
N ARG A 28 -2.15 8.90 8.27
CA ARG A 28 -2.40 8.11 9.47
C ARG A 28 -3.50 8.77 10.30
N HIS A 29 -4.72 8.26 10.19
CA HIS A 29 -5.88 8.82 10.88
C HIS A 29 -5.97 8.40 12.37
N ILE A 30 -5.49 7.22 12.75
CA ILE A 30 -5.65 6.66 14.10
C ILE A 30 -4.34 5.99 14.57
N SER A 31 -4.01 6.16 15.85
CA SER A 31 -2.84 5.54 16.48
C SER A 31 -3.12 4.19 17.15
N THR A 32 -4.39 3.87 17.36
CA THR A 32 -4.88 2.64 18.00
C THR A 32 -4.45 1.38 17.26
N ILE A 33 -3.95 0.40 18.02
CA ILE A 33 -3.59 -0.92 17.51
C ILE A 33 -4.87 -1.75 17.39
N HIS A 34 -5.36 -1.94 16.16
CA HIS A 34 -6.45 -2.88 15.92
C HIS A 34 -5.90 -4.32 15.84
N PRO A 35 -6.58 -5.32 16.43
CA PRO A 35 -6.12 -6.71 16.42
C PRO A 35 -5.86 -7.26 15.01
N LEU A 36 -6.66 -6.82 14.03
CA LEU A 36 -6.54 -7.20 12.62
C LEU A 36 -5.43 -6.43 11.87
N LEU A 37 -4.92 -5.33 12.43
CA LEU A 37 -3.82 -4.53 11.88
C LEU A 37 -2.49 -4.93 12.51
N THR A 38 -2.19 -6.24 12.48
CA THR A 38 -0.84 -6.74 12.73
C THR A 38 0.16 -6.07 11.78
N LYS A 39 1.45 -6.04 12.12
CA LYS A 39 2.51 -5.46 11.27
C LYS A 39 2.44 -6.01 9.83
N THR A 40 2.22 -7.33 9.70
CA THR A 40 2.09 -8.02 8.41
C THR A 40 0.86 -7.54 7.63
N ASN A 41 -0.31 -7.49 8.28
CA ASN A 41 -1.55 -7.05 7.62
C ASN A 41 -1.48 -5.56 7.24
N LYS A 42 -0.84 -4.73 8.07
CA LYS A 42 -0.58 -3.33 7.76
C LYS A 42 0.28 -3.19 6.50
N HIS A 43 1.39 -3.92 6.40
CA HIS A 43 2.23 -3.90 5.20
C HIS A 43 1.50 -4.44 3.97
N ALA A 44 0.72 -5.51 4.12
CA ALA A 44 -0.07 -6.06 3.02
C ALA A 44 -1.08 -5.04 2.48
N ARG A 45 -1.79 -4.32 3.37
CA ARG A 45 -2.72 -3.25 3.00
C ARG A 45 -2.02 -2.10 2.29
N ILE A 46 -0.90 -1.61 2.82
CA ILE A 46 -0.14 -0.52 2.20
C ILE A 46 0.35 -0.94 0.81
N ARG A 47 0.92 -2.14 0.67
CA ARG A 47 1.33 -2.70 -0.63
C ARG A 47 0.16 -2.76 -1.62
N HIS A 48 -0.98 -3.27 -1.16
CA HIS A 48 -2.16 -3.37 -2.00
C HIS A 48 -2.60 -1.98 -2.49
N SER A 49 -2.73 -1.00 -1.58
CA SER A 49 -3.07 0.38 -1.95
C SER A 49 -2.08 0.99 -2.95
N LEU A 50 -0.77 0.82 -2.72
CA LEU A 50 0.27 1.37 -3.60
C LEU A 50 0.26 0.75 -5.00
N ARG A 51 -0.12 -0.52 -5.16
CA ARG A 51 -0.29 -1.15 -6.48
C ARG A 51 -1.39 -0.49 -7.32
N HIS A 52 -2.31 0.21 -6.66
CA HIS A 52 -3.37 0.95 -7.31
C HIS A 52 -3.02 2.43 -7.47
N VAL A 53 -1.79 2.88 -7.18
CA VAL A 53 -1.36 4.24 -7.49
C VAL A 53 -0.79 4.29 -8.91
N ILE A 54 -1.30 5.19 -9.73
CA ILE A 54 -0.81 5.48 -11.07
C ILE A 54 0.09 6.71 -10.97
N HIS A 55 1.37 6.54 -11.31
CA HIS A 55 2.35 7.62 -11.36
C HIS A 55 2.38 8.24 -12.77
N ARG A 56 2.11 9.56 -12.86
CA ARG A 56 2.28 10.35 -14.09
C ARG A 56 3.23 11.53 -13.85
N PRO A 57 3.83 12.11 -14.92
CA PRO A 57 4.68 13.30 -14.78
C PRO A 57 4.00 14.49 -14.11
N THR A 58 2.67 14.58 -14.23
CA THR A 58 1.84 15.63 -13.63
C THR A 58 1.41 15.35 -12.19
N GLY A 59 1.81 14.20 -11.63
CA GLY A 59 1.44 13.77 -10.29
C GLY A 59 0.97 12.32 -10.23
N SER A 60 0.80 11.82 -9.00
CA SER A 60 0.33 10.46 -8.74
C SER A 60 -1.12 10.49 -8.24
N TYR A 61 -1.92 9.52 -8.66
CA TYR A 61 -3.32 9.40 -8.24
C TYR A 61 -3.75 7.93 -8.17
N PHE A 62 -4.82 7.64 -7.44
CA PHE A 62 -5.35 6.27 -7.36
C PHE A 62 -6.07 5.87 -8.64
N SER A 63 -5.86 4.61 -9.04
CA SER A 63 -6.55 3.97 -10.14
C SER A 63 -8.05 4.09 -9.94
N PRO A 64 -8.80 4.51 -10.97
CA PRO A 64 -10.24 4.63 -10.87
C PRO A 64 -10.89 3.27 -10.53
N MET A 65 -11.86 3.28 -9.62
CA MET A 65 -12.57 2.07 -9.17
C MET A 65 -13.90 1.81 -9.88
N TYR A 66 -14.23 2.57 -10.95
CA TYR A 66 -15.54 2.49 -11.62
C TYR A 66 -15.85 1.13 -12.26
N ASN A 67 -14.84 0.31 -12.53
CA ASN A 67 -14.98 -1.04 -13.09
C ASN A 67 -14.87 -2.17 -12.03
N VAL A 68 -14.75 -1.84 -10.73
CA VAL A 68 -14.56 -2.84 -9.67
C VAL A 68 -15.91 -3.19 -9.05
N VAL A 69 -16.32 -4.45 -9.18
CA VAL A 69 -17.51 -5.02 -8.50
C VAL A 69 -17.06 -5.73 -7.23
N HIS A 70 -17.63 -5.36 -6.08
CA HIS A 70 -17.31 -5.95 -4.79
C HIS A 70 -18.37 -7.00 -4.42
N GLY A 71 -17.95 -8.16 -3.94
CA GLY A 71 -18.82 -9.20 -3.38
C GLY A 71 -18.23 -9.71 -2.06
N ASP A 72 -19.09 -10.02 -1.11
CA ASP A 72 -18.72 -10.58 0.20
C ASP A 72 -19.80 -11.60 0.62
N GLU A 73 -19.36 -12.72 1.21
CA GLU A 73 -20.27 -13.74 1.75
C GLU A 73 -20.64 -13.36 3.19
N LYS A 74 -21.89 -13.64 3.59
CA LYS A 74 -22.39 -13.38 4.94
C LYS A 74 -22.46 -14.67 5.76
#